data_AF-A0A6B3DQ14-F1
#
_entry.id   AF-A0A6B3DQ14-F1
#
_cell.length_a   1.000
_cell.length_b   1.000
_cell.length_c   1.000
_cell.angle_alpha   90.00
_cell.angle_beta   90.00
_cell.angle_gamma   90.00
#
_symmetry.space_group_name_H-M   'P 1'
#
loop_
_entity.id
_entity.type
_entity.pdbx_description
1 polymer ?
#
loop_
_entity_poly.entity_id
_entity_poly.type
_entity_poly.pdbx_seq_one_letter_code
_entity_poly.pdbx_strand_id
1 'polypeptide(L)' 'MSRSMDRICREAMEQYGAAPADALEALVHVLKVHSDEPDSRLMIEATNGIYGNGVRTGLTMGDLREIAARLGCAP' A
#
# COMPACT_ATOMS: atom_id res chain seq x y z
N MET A 1 -12.97 -12.18 -20.53
CA MET A 1 -11.66 -12.15 -19.85
C MET A 1 -10.77 -13.25 -20.42
N SER A 2 -9.47 -13.01 -20.53
CA SER A 2 -8.50 -14.01 -21.02
C SER A 2 -8.24 -15.05 -19.93
N ARG A 3 -8.06 -16.33 -20.29
CA ARG A 3 -7.73 -17.42 -19.34
C ARG A 3 -6.50 -17.11 -18.48
N SER A 4 -5.57 -16.30 -19.00
CA SER A 4 -4.38 -15.84 -18.26
C SER A 4 -4.74 -14.86 -17.14
N MET A 5 -5.72 -13.98 -17.36
CA MET A 5 -6.17 -13.03 -16.34
C MET A 5 -6.88 -13.75 -15.20
N ASP A 6 -7.72 -14.74 -15.52
CA ASP A 6 -8.45 -15.53 -14.52
C ASP A 6 -7.50 -16.33 -13.60
N ARG A 7 -6.35 -16.75 -14.13
CA ARG A 7 -5.30 -17.40 -13.35
C ARG A 7 -4.62 -16.42 -12.40
N ILE A 8 -4.21 -15.25 -12.90
CA ILE A 8 -3.55 -14.20 -12.10
C ILE A 8 -4.47 -13.73 -10.97
N CYS A 9 -5.76 -13.50 -11.26
CA CYS A 9 -6.73 -13.09 -10.24
C CYS A 9 -6.87 -14.15 -9.14
N ARG A 10 -6.91 -15.44 -9.49
CA ARG A 10 -7.02 -16.52 -8.50
C ARG A 10 -5.79 -16.59 -7.60
N GLU A 11 -4.60 -16.57 -8.19
CA GLU A 11 -3.33 -16.61 -7.44
C GLU A 11 -3.21 -15.39 -6.52
N ALA A 12 -3.62 -14.20 -6.98
CA ALA A 12 -3.67 -13.00 -6.16
C ALA A 12 -4.69 -13.10 -5.00
N MET A 13 -5.86 -13.70 -5.24
CA MET A 13 -6.88 -13.92 -4.21
C MET A 13 -6.43 -14.95 -3.16
N GLU A 14 -5.73 -16.01 -3.58
CA GLU A 14 -5.14 -17.00 -2.67
C GLU A 14 -4.06 -16.37 -1.79
N GLN A 15 -3.23 -15.49 -2.35
CA GLN A 15 -2.12 -14.86 -1.63
C GLN A 15 -2.59 -13.71 -0.72
N TYR A 16 -3.44 -12.82 -1.24
CA TYR A 16 -3.76 -11.56 -0.58
C TYR A 16 -5.17 -11.48 0.00
N GLY A 17 -6.09 -12.37 -0.41
CA GLY A 17 -7.48 -12.37 0.03
C GLY A 17 -8.43 -11.73 -0.99
N ALA A 18 -9.65 -11.42 -0.55
CA ALA A 18 -10.62 -10.71 -1.38
C ALA A 18 -10.13 -9.29 -1.73
N ALA A 19 -10.67 -8.73 -2.81
CA ALA A 19 -10.42 -7.33 -3.14
C ALA A 19 -10.94 -6.42 -2.01
N PRO A 20 -10.17 -5.41 -1.58
CA PRO A 20 -10.60 -4.50 -0.53
C PRO A 20 -11.82 -3.69 -0.96
N ALA A 21 -12.82 -3.60 -0.08
CA ALA A 21 -14.09 -2.92 -0.32
C ALA A 21 -14.12 -1.49 0.24
N ASP A 22 -13.26 -1.18 1.21
CA ASP A 22 -13.14 0.15 1.81
C ASP A 22 -11.69 0.62 2.01
N ALA A 23 -11.53 1.84 2.53
CA ALA A 23 -10.23 2.47 2.71
C ALA A 23 -9.35 1.78 3.77
N LEU A 24 -9.95 1.20 4.82
CA LEU A 24 -9.21 0.48 5.87
C LEU A 24 -8.72 -0.86 5.32
N GLU A 25 -9.58 -1.59 4.63
CA GLU A 25 -9.21 -2.83 3.95
C GLU A 25 -8.13 -2.60 2.89
N ALA A 26 -8.22 -1.48 2.16
CA ALA A 26 -7.19 -1.09 1.19
C ALA A 26 -5.84 -0.82 1.86
N LEU A 27 -5.83 -0.12 3.01
CA LEU A 27 -4.60 0.11 3.78
C LEU A 27 -3.96 -1.20 4.25
N VAL A 28 -4.76 -2.10 4.83
CA VAL A 28 -4.30 -3.44 5.25
C VAL A 28 -3.72 -4.22 4.06
N HIS A 29 -4.41 -4.18 2.92
CA HIS A 29 -3.95 -4.85 1.71
C HIS A 29 -2.61 -4.30 1.22
N VAL A 30 -2.43 -2.98 1.19
CA VAL A 30 -1.15 -2.34 0.84
C VAL A 30 -0.03 -2.78 1.78
N LEU A 31 -0.28 -2.80 3.09
CA LEU A 31 0.71 -3.25 4.08
C LEU A 31 1.09 -4.71 3.91
N LYS A 32 0.13 -5.57 3.54
CA LYS A 32 0.39 -7.00 3.29
C LYS A 32 1.25 -7.20 2.04
N VAL A 33 0.89 -6.56 0.92
CA VAL A 33 1.61 -6.65 -0.36
C VAL A 33 3.03 -6.09 -0.25
N HIS A 34 3.21 -5.00 0.52
CA HIS A 34 4.50 -4.31 0.68
C HIS A 34 5.15 -4.58 2.04
N SER A 35 4.90 -5.75 2.62
CA SER A 35 5.39 -6.11 3.96
C SER A 35 6.92 -6.05 4.06
N ASP A 36 7.63 -6.43 3.00
CA ASP A 36 9.10 -6.43 2.94
C ASP A 36 9.73 -5.07 2.61
N GLU A 37 8.93 -4.04 2.34
CA GLU A 37 9.45 -2.73 1.96
C GLU A 37 9.98 -1.96 3.19
N PRO A 38 11.12 -1.24 3.05
CA PRO A 38 11.68 -0.45 4.13
C PRO A 38 10.75 0.73 4.49
N ASP A 39 10.75 1.13 5.76
CA ASP A 39 9.92 2.25 6.26
C ASP A 39 10.13 3.54 5.47
N SER A 40 11.36 3.79 4.99
CA SER A 40 11.73 5.00 4.24
C SER A 40 11.20 5.05 2.80
N ARG A 41 10.58 3.98 2.29
CA ARG A 41 10.03 3.97 0.94
C ARG A 41 8.83 4.92 0.84
N LEU A 42 8.92 5.91 -0.05
CA LEU A 42 7.80 6.78 -0.38
C LEU A 42 6.73 6.02 -1.18
N MET A 43 5.51 5.96 -0.65
CA MET A 43 4.38 5.24 -1.25
C MET A 43 3.41 6.17 -1.94
N ILE A 44 3.13 7.32 -1.34
CA ILE A 44 2.23 8.34 -1.87
C ILE A 44 3.01 9.63 -1.92
N GLU A 45 3.20 10.19 -3.11
CA GLU A 45 3.81 11.51 -3.28
C GLU A 45 2.70 12.57 -3.31
N ALA A 46 2.85 13.61 -2.48
CA ALA A 46 1.98 14.77 -2.47
C ALA A 46 2.57 15.89 -3.34
N THR A 47 3.86 16.20 -3.16
CA THR A 47 4.53 17.26 -3.93
C THR A 47 5.99 16.90 -4.22
N ASN A 48 6.52 17.48 -5.30
CA ASN A 48 7.92 17.38 -5.68
C ASN A 48 8.43 18.76 -6.11
N GLY A 49 9.52 19.24 -5.52
CA GLY A 49 10.17 20.49 -5.92
C GLY A 49 9.54 21.77 -5.34
N ILE A 50 8.39 21.68 -4.67
CA ILE A 50 7.68 22.85 -4.11
C ILE A 50 8.44 23.48 -2.94
N TYR A 51 9.05 22.66 -2.10
CA TYR A 51 9.75 23.11 -0.88
C TYR A 51 11.27 23.16 -1.03
N GLY A 52 11.78 23.02 -2.25
CA GLY A 52 13.21 22.97 -2.56
C GLY A 52 13.49 22.00 -3.69
N ASN A 53 14.58 22.22 -4.43
CA ASN A 53 14.92 21.39 -5.57
C ASN A 53 15.11 19.92 -5.15
N GLY A 54 14.33 19.02 -5.74
CA GLY A 54 14.35 17.58 -5.44
C GLY A 54 13.69 17.18 -4.12
N VAL A 55 13.09 18.10 -3.36
CA VAL A 55 12.38 17.77 -2.12
C VAL A 55 11.04 17.13 -2.47
N ARG A 56 10.84 15.89 -2.01
CA ARG A 56 9.59 15.12 -2.15
C ARG A 56 8.88 15.08 -0.81
N THR A 57 7.57 15.30 -0.82
CA THR A 57 6.72 15.16 0.36
C THR A 57 5.64 14.12 0.12
N GLY A 58 5.15 13.48 1.18
CA GLY A 58 4.14 12.44 1.05
C GLY A 58 4.12 11.48 2.23
N LEU A 59 3.56 10.29 2.01
CA LEU A 59 3.50 9.21 3.00
C LEU A 59 4.44 8.08 2.62
N THR A 60 5.27 7.69 3.57
CA THR A 60 6.18 6.55 3.49
C THR A 60 5.51 5.27 3.98
N MET A 61 6.14 4.12 3.74
CA MET A 61 5.69 2.84 4.33
C MET A 61 5.65 2.91 5.87
N GLY A 62 6.61 3.58 6.50
CA GLY A 62 6.61 3.80 7.94
C GLY A 62 5.40 4.60 8.40
N ASP A 63 5.06 5.69 7.69
CA ASP A 63 3.87 6.49 8.00
C ASP A 63 2.57 5.66 7.86
N LEU A 64 2.48 4.83 6.82
CA LEU A 64 1.31 3.96 6.61
C LEU A 64 1.16 2.91 7.72
N ARG A 65 2.28 2.31 8.17
CA ARG A 65 2.30 1.37 9.31
C ARG A 65 1.89 2.08 10.60
N GLU A 66 2.39 3.28 10.84
CA GLU A 66 2.03 4.08 12.02
C GLU A 66 0.54 4.46 11.99
N ILE A 67 0.01 4.89 10.85
CA ILE A 67 -1.42 5.19 10.69
C ILE A 67 -2.26 3.93 10.96
N ALA A 68 -1.89 2.79 10.40
CA ALA A 68 -2.61 1.53 10.64
C ALA A 68 -2.60 1.13 12.12
N ALA A 69 -1.47 1.30 12.81
CA ALA A 69 -1.36 1.06 14.24
C ALA A 69 -2.28 1.98 15.05
N ARG A 70 -2.34 3.28 14.70
CA ARG A 70 -3.25 4.25 15.35
C ARG A 70 -4.72 3.95 15.12
N LEU A 71 -5.07 3.38 13.97
CA LEU A 71 -6.43 2.98 13.61
C LEU A 71 -6.82 1.60 14.17
N GLY A 72 -5.88 0.86 14.76
CA GLY A 72 -6.11 -0.49 15.27
C GLY A 72 -6.30 -1.53 14.16
N CYS A 73 -5.76 -1.28 12.97
CA CYS A 73 -5.87 -2.15 11.80
C CYS A 73 -4.50 -2.61 11.28
N ALA A 74 -3.43 -2.49 12.07
CA ALA A 74 -2.15 -3.09 11.73
C ALA A 74 -2.31 -4.63 11.65
N PRO A 75 -1.74 -5.29 10.63
CA PRO A 75 -1.78 -6.75 10.52
C PRO A 75 -1.07 -7.45 11.68
#